data_AF-X1SKV4-F1
#
_entry.id   AF-X1SKV4-F1
#
_cell.length_a   1.000
_cell.length_b   1.000
_cell.length_c   1.000
_cell.angle_alpha   90.00
_cell.angle_beta   90.00
_cell.angle_gamma   90.00
#
_symmetry.space_group_name_H-M   'P 1'
#
loop_
_entity.id
_entity.type
_entity.pdbx_description
1 polymer ?
#
loop_
_entity_poly.entity_id
_entity_poly.type
_entity_poly.pdbx_seq_one_letter_code
_entity_poly.pdbx_strand_id
1 'polypeptide(L)'
;LVGIKTIVPRYVRISRVLRDIPSKFIIAGCRDSLRDVIRQRMSREGVECKCIRCREYGHRLQDGREIGEPHLVRIDYEASGGREVFLSFEDDNETLFSLLRMRIQSKPIPALSQKLDGNLALIRELHVFGPEVPLSQQKPEAAQHKGLGKALLHEAERIAADEFQAPQMVVLSGTGAREYYRTEFGYSSLGAYMIKKL
;
A
#
# COMPACT_ATOMS: atom_id res chain seq x y z
N LEU A 1 -12.27 -20.27 -4.05
CA LEU A 1 -11.01 -19.53 -3.76
C LEU A 1 -10.34 -19.01 -5.03
N VAL A 2 -10.15 -19.81 -6.08
CA VAL A 2 -9.65 -19.32 -7.38
C VAL A 2 -10.51 -18.18 -7.92
N GLY A 3 -11.83 -18.40 -8.06
CA GLY A 3 -12.76 -17.35 -8.52
C GLY A 3 -12.82 -16.08 -7.67
N ILE A 4 -12.41 -16.15 -6.39
CA ILE A 4 -12.28 -14.95 -5.54
C ILE A 4 -11.02 -14.20 -5.94
N LYS A 5 -9.88 -14.90 -6.09
CA LYS A 5 -8.59 -14.28 -6.42
C LYS A 5 -8.55 -13.63 -7.81
N THR A 6 -9.36 -14.11 -8.75
CA THR A 6 -9.43 -13.56 -10.10
C THR A 6 -10.19 -12.24 -10.19
N ILE A 7 -11.14 -11.99 -9.29
CA ILE A 7 -11.93 -10.75 -9.27
C ILE A 7 -11.37 -9.67 -8.34
N VAL A 8 -10.35 -10.01 -7.53
CA VAL A 8 -9.81 -9.09 -6.51
C VAL A 8 -9.06 -7.95 -7.19
N PRO A 9 -9.44 -6.68 -6.91
CA PRO A 9 -8.79 -5.52 -7.49
C PRO A 9 -7.31 -5.37 -7.08
N ARG A 10 -6.55 -4.64 -7.90
CA ARG A 10 -5.12 -4.37 -7.71
C ARG A 10 -4.78 -3.66 -6.40
N TYR A 11 -5.70 -2.85 -5.88
CA TYR A 11 -5.55 -2.11 -4.62
C TYR A 11 -5.92 -2.94 -3.38
N VAL A 12 -6.35 -4.19 -3.52
CA VAL A 12 -6.73 -5.05 -2.38
C VAL A 12 -5.59 -5.98 -2.00
N ARG A 13 -5.33 -6.10 -0.70
CA ARG A 13 -4.37 -7.05 -0.13
C ARG A 13 -5.11 -8.19 0.56
N ILE A 14 -4.92 -9.41 0.06
CA ILE A 14 -5.47 -10.62 0.70
C ILE A 14 -4.48 -11.07 1.79
N SER A 15 -4.95 -11.15 3.03
CA SER A 15 -4.16 -11.70 4.14
C SER A 15 -3.73 -13.14 3.87
N ARG A 16 -2.65 -13.58 4.54
CA ARG A 16 -2.23 -14.98 4.43
C ARG A 16 -3.39 -15.86 4.91
N VAL A 17 -3.82 -16.80 4.07
CA VAL A 17 -4.81 -17.82 4.44
C VAL A 17 -4.09 -18.88 5.28
N LEU A 18 -3.67 -18.48 6.48
CA LEU A 18 -3.22 -19.39 7.52
C LEU A 18 -4.25 -19.42 8.63
N ARG A 19 -4.31 -20.56 9.30
CA ARG A 19 -4.90 -20.66 10.62
C ARG A 19 -3.76 -20.78 11.62
N ASP A 20 -3.85 -20.03 12.70
CA ASP A 20 -3.04 -20.25 13.90
C ASP A 20 -3.54 -21.48 14.69
N ILE A 21 -4.32 -22.35 14.06
CA ILE A 21 -4.90 -23.56 14.64
C ILE A 21 -4.11 -24.77 14.12
N PRO A 22 -3.34 -25.47 14.97
CA PRO A 22 -2.65 -26.69 14.58
C PRO A 22 -3.59 -27.74 14.00
N SER A 23 -3.16 -28.43 12.95
CA SER A 23 -3.99 -29.39 12.20
C SER A 23 -4.59 -30.51 13.05
N LYS A 24 -3.87 -30.92 14.11
CA LYS A 24 -4.32 -31.92 15.09
C LYS A 24 -5.61 -31.55 15.83
N PHE A 25 -5.96 -30.27 15.90
CA PHE A 25 -7.19 -29.80 16.53
C PHE A 25 -8.37 -29.64 15.54
N ILE A 26 -8.19 -30.00 14.27
CA ILE A 26 -9.20 -29.85 13.22
C ILE A 26 -9.96 -31.17 13.04
N ILE A 27 -11.15 -31.24 13.64
CA ILE A 27 -12.03 -32.42 13.57
C ILE A 27 -12.55 -32.62 12.13
N ALA A 28 -13.02 -31.56 11.47
CA ALA A 28 -13.50 -31.58 10.09
C ALA A 28 -13.13 -30.29 9.33
N GLY A 29 -13.10 -30.37 7.99
CA GLY A 29 -12.74 -29.27 7.10
C GLY A 29 -11.30 -29.35 6.59
N CYS A 30 -10.83 -28.28 5.94
CA CYS A 30 -9.47 -28.24 5.40
C CYS A 30 -8.45 -28.37 6.53
N ARG A 31 -7.34 -29.10 6.35
CA ARG A 31 -6.25 -29.24 7.34
C ARG A 31 -4.94 -28.61 6.89
N ASP A 32 -4.75 -28.49 5.58
CA ASP A 32 -3.50 -28.05 4.96
C ASP A 32 -3.50 -26.58 4.52
N SER A 33 -2.32 -26.08 4.15
CA SER A 33 -2.15 -24.78 3.51
C SER A 33 -2.72 -24.82 2.09
N LEU A 34 -3.88 -24.19 1.88
CA LEU A 34 -4.52 -24.11 0.56
C LEU A 34 -3.78 -23.21 -0.44
N ARG A 35 -2.76 -22.45 0.00
CA ARG A 35 -2.10 -21.44 -0.84
C ARG A 35 -1.50 -22.07 -2.10
N ASP A 36 -0.75 -23.14 -1.95
CA ASP A 36 0.04 -23.72 -3.04
C ASP A 36 -0.87 -24.49 -4.01
N VAL A 37 -1.88 -25.18 -3.48
CA VAL A 37 -2.93 -25.84 -4.28
C VAL A 37 -3.67 -24.83 -5.16
N ILE A 38 -4.06 -23.68 -4.59
CA ILE A 38 -4.73 -22.62 -5.36
C ILE A 38 -3.80 -22.04 -6.41
N ARG A 39 -2.53 -21.80 -6.07
CA ARG A 39 -1.53 -21.25 -7.01
C ARG A 39 -1.32 -22.19 -8.20
N GLN A 40 -1.14 -23.49 -7.94
CA GLN A 40 -1.01 -24.49 -9.00
C GLN A 40 -2.25 -24.56 -9.89
N ARG A 41 -3.45 -24.53 -9.29
CA ARG A 41 -4.69 -24.55 -10.04
C ARG A 41 -4.85 -23.30 -10.94
N MET A 42 -4.57 -22.12 -10.39
CA MET A 42 -4.58 -20.87 -11.15
C MET A 42 -3.60 -20.91 -12.34
N SER A 43 -2.39 -21.45 -12.13
CA SER A 43 -1.40 -21.61 -13.19
C SER A 43 -1.88 -22.57 -14.29
N ARG A 44 -2.53 -23.68 -13.94
CA ARG A 44 -3.12 -24.61 -14.94
C ARG A 44 -4.26 -23.99 -15.74
N GLU A 45 -5.03 -23.11 -15.09
CA GLU A 45 -6.13 -22.38 -15.72
C GLU A 45 -5.66 -21.12 -16.47
N GLY A 46 -4.35 -20.82 -16.47
CA GLY A 46 -3.78 -19.64 -17.13
C GLY A 46 -4.18 -18.30 -16.50
N VAL A 47 -4.65 -18.31 -15.25
CA VAL A 47 -5.10 -17.11 -14.54
C VAL A 47 -4.11 -16.70 -13.45
N GLU A 48 -3.93 -15.40 -13.26
CA GLU A 48 -3.09 -14.85 -12.20
C GLU A 48 -3.89 -13.98 -11.22
N CYS A 49 -3.48 -13.98 -9.96
CA CYS A 49 -4.07 -13.12 -8.94
C CYS A 49 -3.38 -11.75 -8.97
N LYS A 50 -4.16 -10.69 -9.14
CA LYS A 50 -3.67 -9.31 -9.24
C LYS A 50 -3.68 -8.56 -7.89
N CYS A 51 -4.00 -9.23 -6.78
CA CYS A 51 -3.99 -8.59 -5.46
C CYS A 51 -2.57 -8.13 -5.07
N ILE A 52 -2.47 -7.14 -4.18
CA ILE A 52 -1.19 -6.60 -3.66
C ILE A 52 -0.27 -7.74 -3.24
N ARG A 53 -0.73 -8.65 -2.38
CA ARG A 53 0.09 -9.75 -1.83
C ARG A 53 0.76 -10.60 -2.91
N CYS A 54 0.10 -10.88 -4.03
CA CYS A 54 0.67 -11.71 -5.09
C CYS A 54 1.68 -10.96 -5.97
N ARG A 55 1.68 -9.63 -5.89
CA ARG A 55 2.52 -8.73 -6.68
C ARG A 55 3.69 -8.14 -5.89
N GLU A 56 3.66 -8.17 -4.56
CA GLU A 56 4.74 -7.68 -3.68
C GLU A 56 6.12 -8.17 -4.13
N TYR A 57 7.07 -7.23 -4.28
CA TYR A 57 8.46 -7.50 -4.70
C TYR A 57 9.08 -8.72 -4.00
N GLY A 58 8.97 -8.82 -2.67
CA GLY A 58 9.52 -9.93 -1.91
C GLY A 58 8.93 -11.30 -2.29
N HIS A 59 7.66 -11.38 -2.65
CA HIS A 59 7.06 -12.64 -3.13
C HIS A 59 7.44 -12.94 -4.58
N ARG A 60 7.53 -11.92 -5.45
CA ARG A 60 7.96 -12.07 -6.85
C ARG A 60 9.39 -12.57 -6.94
N LEU A 61 10.27 -12.04 -6.10
CA LEU A 61 11.66 -12.47 -5.98
C LEU A 61 11.78 -13.93 -5.49
N GLN A 62 11.00 -14.31 -4.46
CA GLN A 62 10.96 -15.70 -3.96
C GLN A 62 10.42 -16.69 -5.00
N ASP A 63 9.46 -16.25 -5.82
CA ASP A 63 8.90 -17.04 -6.91
C ASP A 63 9.84 -17.06 -8.16
N GLY A 64 11.03 -16.42 -8.09
CA GLY A 64 12.02 -16.42 -9.17
C GLY A 64 11.62 -15.62 -10.41
N ARG A 65 10.72 -14.65 -10.28
CA ARG A 65 10.29 -13.80 -11.40
C ARG A 65 11.34 -12.76 -11.74
N GLU A 66 11.40 -12.42 -13.02
CA GLU A 66 12.19 -11.29 -13.52
C GLU A 66 11.61 -9.97 -12.99
N ILE A 67 12.50 -9.10 -12.51
CA ILE A 67 12.18 -7.80 -11.93
C ILE A 67 12.60 -6.73 -12.93
N GLY A 68 11.64 -5.92 -13.34
CA GLY A 68 11.85 -4.80 -14.24
C GLY A 68 12.07 -3.47 -13.54
N GLU A 69 12.09 -2.39 -14.32
CA GLU A 69 12.22 -1.03 -13.82
C GLU A 69 10.88 -0.51 -13.27
N PRO A 70 10.83 0.03 -12.03
CA PRO A 70 9.60 0.57 -11.47
C PRO A 70 9.17 1.88 -12.12
N HIS A 71 7.89 2.01 -12.44
CA HIS A 71 7.23 3.24 -12.88
C HIS A 71 5.99 3.53 -12.03
N LEU A 72 5.58 4.81 -11.99
CA LEU A 72 4.42 5.24 -11.20
C LEU A 72 3.11 4.84 -11.90
N VAL A 73 2.21 4.25 -11.13
CA VAL A 73 0.85 3.87 -11.55
C VAL A 73 -0.17 4.49 -10.60
N ARG A 74 -1.29 4.95 -11.14
CA ARG A 74 -2.42 5.52 -10.38
C ARG A 74 -3.72 4.79 -10.69
N ILE A 75 -4.50 4.52 -9.64
CA ILE A 75 -5.86 3.96 -9.72
C ILE A 75 -6.77 4.75 -8.80
N ASP A 76 -7.81 5.36 -9.36
CA ASP A 76 -8.83 6.08 -8.60
C ASP A 76 -10.09 5.21 -8.47
N TYR A 77 -10.72 5.19 -7.30
CA TYR A 77 -11.98 4.50 -7.08
C TYR A 77 -12.83 5.16 -6.00
N GLU A 78 -14.16 4.98 -6.07
CA GLU A 78 -15.07 5.49 -5.05
C GLU A 78 -15.21 4.51 -3.89
N ALA A 79 -15.19 5.02 -2.67
CA ALA A 79 -15.41 4.22 -1.47
C ALA A 79 -16.06 5.04 -0.36
N SER A 80 -17.15 4.54 0.20
CA SER A 80 -17.83 5.12 1.38
C SER A 80 -18.12 6.62 1.24
N GLY A 81 -18.60 7.04 0.07
CA GLY A 81 -18.95 8.44 -0.22
C GLY A 81 -17.76 9.40 -0.31
N GLY A 82 -16.55 8.90 -0.53
CA GLY A 82 -15.36 9.68 -0.86
C GLY A 82 -14.60 9.04 -2.02
N ARG A 83 -13.47 9.66 -2.40
CA ARG A 83 -12.60 9.16 -3.48
C ARG A 83 -11.30 8.64 -2.90
N GLU A 84 -10.88 7.46 -3.34
CA GLU A 84 -9.58 6.89 -3.02
C GLU A 84 -8.69 7.02 -4.25
N VAL A 85 -7.46 7.47 -4.03
CA VAL A 85 -6.37 7.55 -5.00
C VAL A 85 -5.31 6.56 -4.52
N PHE A 86 -5.14 5.48 -5.27
CA PHE A 86 -4.11 4.46 -5.04
C PHE A 86 -2.94 4.72 -5.97
N LEU A 87 -1.82 5.12 -5.39
CA LEU A 87 -0.55 5.29 -6.10
C LEU A 87 0.35 4.10 -5.82
N SER A 88 1.10 3.66 -6.81
CA SER A 88 2.05 2.56 -6.65
C SER A 88 3.22 2.70 -7.61
N PHE A 89 4.38 2.19 -7.21
CA PHE A 89 5.45 1.88 -8.15
C PHE A 89 5.36 0.41 -8.53
N GLU A 90 5.18 0.15 -9.82
CA GLU A 90 5.06 -1.18 -10.41
C GLU A 90 6.03 -1.32 -11.61
N ASP A 91 6.48 -2.53 -11.96
CA ASP A 91 7.17 -2.79 -13.25
C ASP A 91 6.20 -3.33 -14.31
N ASP A 92 6.69 -3.56 -15.53
CA ASP A 92 5.90 -4.14 -16.63
C ASP A 92 5.41 -5.57 -16.36
N ASN A 93 6.05 -6.27 -15.41
CA ASN A 93 5.64 -7.58 -14.91
C ASN A 93 4.63 -7.48 -13.74
N GLU A 94 4.16 -6.27 -13.43
CA GLU A 94 3.29 -5.91 -12.33
C GLU A 94 3.84 -6.30 -10.96
N THR A 95 5.16 -6.34 -10.80
CA THR A 95 5.82 -6.40 -9.51
C THR A 95 5.59 -5.09 -8.78
N LEU A 96 5.11 -5.16 -7.54
CA LEU A 96 4.77 -4.01 -6.72
C LEU A 96 5.91 -3.70 -5.74
N PHE A 97 6.51 -2.52 -5.90
CA PHE A 97 7.66 -2.07 -5.10
C PHE A 97 7.24 -1.15 -3.96
N SER A 98 6.21 -0.33 -4.15
CA SER A 98 5.65 0.50 -3.09
C SER A 98 4.22 0.93 -3.43
N LEU A 99 3.48 1.36 -2.41
CA LEU A 99 2.11 1.87 -2.55
C LEU A 99 1.84 3.01 -1.58
N LEU A 100 0.89 3.87 -1.96
CA LEU A 100 0.32 4.92 -1.14
C LEU A 100 -1.19 4.94 -1.35
N ARG A 101 -1.94 4.98 -0.25
CA ARG A 101 -3.40 5.14 -0.25
C ARG A 101 -3.77 6.52 0.24
N MET A 102 -4.28 7.35 -0.65
CA MET A 102 -4.81 8.67 -0.33
C MET A 102 -6.32 8.68 -0.46
N ARG A 103 -7.00 9.24 0.53
CA ARG A 103 -8.44 9.45 0.50
C ARG A 103 -8.73 10.95 0.42
N ILE A 104 -9.57 11.32 -0.53
CA ILE A 104 -10.14 12.66 -0.63
C ILE A 104 -11.55 12.63 -0.05
N GLN A 105 -11.79 13.49 0.94
CA GLN A 105 -13.11 13.63 1.57
C GLN A 105 -13.37 15.07 2.00
N SER A 106 -14.63 15.49 1.94
CA SER A 106 -15.09 16.78 2.49
C SER A 106 -15.46 16.68 3.97
N LYS A 107 -15.69 15.46 4.49
CA LYS A 107 -16.06 15.24 5.90
C LYS A 107 -14.83 15.47 6.80
N PRO A 108 -14.99 16.18 7.92
CA PRO A 108 -13.90 16.36 8.87
C PRO A 108 -13.49 15.02 9.49
N ILE A 109 -12.23 14.91 9.88
CA ILE A 109 -11.76 13.79 10.71
C ILE A 109 -12.20 14.08 12.16
N PRO A 110 -13.04 13.23 12.79
CA PRO A 110 -13.56 13.51 14.12
C PRO A 110 -12.48 13.80 15.17
N ALA A 111 -11.34 13.13 15.05
CA ALA A 111 -10.20 13.28 15.96
C ALA A 111 -9.40 14.59 15.77
N LEU A 112 -9.59 15.32 14.66
CA LEU A 112 -8.88 16.57 14.41
C LEU A 112 -9.67 17.80 14.87
N SER A 113 -10.98 17.67 15.16
CA SER A 113 -11.87 18.73 15.68
C SER A 113 -11.77 20.11 15.00
N GLN A 114 -11.18 20.18 13.81
CA GLN A 114 -11.02 21.40 13.03
C GLN A 114 -12.16 21.46 12.01
N LYS A 115 -12.90 22.57 12.02
CA LYS A 115 -13.70 22.94 10.86
C LYS A 115 -12.72 23.27 9.74
N LEU A 116 -12.62 22.36 8.78
CA LEU A 116 -11.84 22.58 7.58
C LEU A 116 -12.82 22.93 6.47
N ASP A 117 -12.71 24.14 5.96
CA ASP A 117 -13.42 24.53 4.74
C ASP A 117 -12.64 23.94 3.57
N GLY A 118 -13.22 22.94 2.90
CA GLY A 118 -12.66 22.33 1.69
C GLY A 118 -12.39 20.83 1.75
N ASN A 119 -11.73 20.32 0.72
CA ASN A 119 -11.38 18.91 0.61
C ASN A 119 -10.20 18.57 1.51
N LEU A 120 -10.27 17.45 2.23
CA LEU A 120 -9.16 16.91 3.00
C LEU A 120 -8.50 15.76 2.24
N ALA A 121 -7.17 15.83 2.10
CA ALA A 121 -6.36 14.72 1.60
C ALA A 121 -5.76 13.93 2.77
N LEU A 122 -6.20 12.68 2.94
CA LEU A 122 -5.77 11.79 4.00
C LEU A 122 -4.95 10.62 3.45
N ILE A 123 -3.66 10.57 3.74
CA ILE A 123 -2.83 9.38 3.52
C ILE A 123 -3.10 8.38 4.63
N ARG A 124 -3.64 7.23 4.23
CA ARG A 124 -4.04 6.12 5.11
C ARG A 124 -2.96 5.06 5.24
N GLU A 125 -2.12 4.93 4.23
CA GLU A 125 -1.04 3.94 4.16
C GLU A 125 0.02 4.47 3.19
N LEU A 126 1.28 4.38 3.60
CA LEU A 126 2.45 4.46 2.73
C LEU A 126 3.28 3.23 3.06
N HIS A 127 3.61 2.43 2.06
CA HIS A 127 4.35 1.20 2.26
C HIS A 127 5.34 0.97 1.13
N VAL A 128 6.57 0.61 1.48
CA VAL A 128 7.62 0.26 0.52
C VAL A 128 8.01 -1.19 0.79
N PHE A 129 7.93 -2.03 -0.23
CA PHE A 129 8.29 -3.44 -0.17
C PHE A 129 9.79 -3.61 -0.43
N GLY A 130 10.49 -4.26 0.49
CA GLY A 130 11.93 -4.50 0.39
C GLY A 130 12.52 -4.86 1.75
N PRO A 131 13.79 -5.26 1.81
CA PRO A 131 14.44 -5.46 3.09
C PRO A 131 14.48 -4.13 3.87
N GLU A 132 13.95 -4.13 5.10
CA GLU A 132 14.20 -3.08 6.08
C GLU A 132 15.69 -3.12 6.44
N VAL A 133 16.53 -2.45 5.65
CA VAL A 133 17.96 -2.36 5.99
C VAL A 133 18.14 -1.20 6.97
N PRO A 134 18.82 -1.42 8.10
CA PRO A 134 19.26 -0.34 8.98
C PRO A 134 20.00 0.73 8.17
N LEU A 135 19.85 2.00 8.56
CA LEU A 135 20.43 3.17 7.89
C LEU A 135 21.93 3.05 7.55
N SER A 136 22.65 2.18 8.25
CA SER A 136 24.10 1.95 8.15
C SER A 136 24.57 0.95 7.08
N GLN A 137 23.68 0.20 6.42
CA GLN A 137 24.07 -0.79 5.40
C GLN A 137 23.31 -0.56 4.09
N GLN A 138 23.82 0.34 3.25
CA GLN A 138 23.23 0.62 1.94
C GLN A 138 23.73 -0.38 0.90
N LYS A 139 22.87 -1.32 0.50
CA LYS A 139 23.01 -2.01 -0.79
C LYS A 139 22.35 -1.15 -1.89
N PRO A 140 22.87 -1.16 -3.13
CA PRO A 140 22.30 -0.36 -4.24
C PRO A 140 20.80 -0.59 -4.46
N GLU A 141 20.36 -1.85 -4.40
CA GLU A 141 18.95 -2.25 -4.56
C GLU A 141 18.06 -1.69 -3.43
N ALA A 142 18.57 -1.57 -2.22
CA ALA A 142 17.85 -0.99 -1.09
C ALA A 142 17.81 0.55 -1.14
N ALA A 143 18.82 1.17 -1.75
CA ALA A 143 18.85 2.61 -1.98
C ALA A 143 17.77 3.03 -2.98
N GLN A 144 17.52 2.21 -4.03
CA GLN A 144 16.44 2.44 -4.99
C GLN A 144 15.06 2.45 -4.30
N HIS A 145 14.81 1.50 -3.39
CA HIS A 145 13.53 1.43 -2.66
C HIS A 145 13.31 2.62 -1.70
N LYS A 146 14.37 3.21 -1.15
CA LYS A 146 14.26 4.39 -0.28
C LYS A 146 13.68 5.63 -0.99
N GLY A 147 13.93 5.78 -2.29
CA GLY A 147 13.44 6.91 -3.08
C GLY A 147 11.95 6.82 -3.42
N LEU A 148 11.42 5.59 -3.57
CA LEU A 148 10.05 5.37 -4.03
C LEU A 148 9.00 5.90 -3.05
N GLY A 149 9.22 5.71 -1.75
CA GLY A 149 8.31 6.25 -0.72
C GLY A 149 8.24 7.78 -0.76
N LYS A 150 9.38 8.44 -1.00
CA LYS A 150 9.43 9.91 -1.12
C LYS A 150 8.74 10.40 -2.39
N ALA A 151 8.99 9.73 -3.51
CA ALA A 151 8.36 10.04 -4.79
C ALA A 151 6.83 9.89 -4.71
N LEU A 152 6.32 8.82 -4.08
CA LEU A 152 4.89 8.64 -3.84
C LEU A 152 4.30 9.78 -3.00
N LEU A 153 4.99 10.20 -1.94
CA LEU A 153 4.50 11.25 -1.07
C LEU A 153 4.46 12.61 -1.79
N HIS A 154 5.50 12.96 -2.55
CA HIS A 154 5.49 14.17 -3.38
C HIS A 154 4.38 14.17 -4.43
N GLU A 155 4.16 13.03 -5.10
CA GLU A 155 3.08 12.95 -6.07
C GLU A 155 1.70 13.03 -5.39
N ALA A 156 1.55 12.45 -4.20
CA ALA A 156 0.31 12.60 -3.43
C ALA A 156 0.08 14.07 -3.03
N GLU A 157 1.11 14.79 -2.57
CA GLU A 157 1.05 16.23 -2.26
C GLU A 157 0.63 17.03 -3.49
N ARG A 158 1.25 16.78 -4.65
CA ARG A 158 0.93 17.41 -5.92
C ARG A 158 -0.52 17.15 -6.34
N ILE A 159 -0.97 15.89 -6.34
CA ILE A 159 -2.35 15.52 -6.68
C ILE A 159 -3.34 16.19 -5.74
N ALA A 160 -3.05 16.18 -4.43
CA ALA A 160 -3.92 16.80 -3.43
C ALA A 160 -4.07 18.31 -3.63
N ALA A 161 -2.97 19.02 -3.90
CA ALA A 161 -2.96 20.46 -4.14
C ALA A 161 -3.58 20.82 -5.50
N ASP A 162 -3.03 20.27 -6.58
CA ASP A 162 -3.34 20.71 -7.95
C ASP A 162 -4.71 20.20 -8.42
N GLU A 163 -5.04 18.94 -8.14
CA GLU A 163 -6.24 18.30 -8.70
C GLU A 163 -7.44 18.39 -7.75
N PHE A 164 -7.20 18.24 -6.45
CA PHE A 164 -8.26 18.20 -5.45
C PHE A 164 -8.41 19.49 -4.64
N GLN A 165 -7.50 20.44 -4.82
CA GLN A 165 -7.52 21.75 -4.14
C GLN A 165 -7.64 21.59 -2.63
N ALA A 166 -6.97 20.56 -2.08
CA ALA A 166 -6.93 20.30 -0.66
C ALA A 166 -5.94 21.28 0.00
N PRO A 167 -6.36 22.08 0.99
CA PRO A 167 -5.49 23.08 1.62
C PRO A 167 -4.43 22.45 2.54
N GLN A 168 -4.59 21.16 2.86
CA GLN A 168 -3.64 20.43 3.68
C GLN A 168 -3.70 18.93 3.43
N MET A 169 -2.58 18.28 3.75
CA MET A 169 -2.42 16.85 3.79
C MET A 169 -2.33 16.34 5.22
N VAL A 170 -3.02 15.25 5.49
CA VAL A 170 -3.03 14.54 6.77
C VAL A 170 -2.52 13.13 6.55
N VAL A 171 -1.64 12.65 7.42
CA VAL A 171 -1.12 11.28 7.38
C VAL A 171 -1.45 10.58 8.69
N LEU A 172 -2.08 9.40 8.60
CA LEU A 172 -2.21 8.51 9.74
C LEU A 172 -0.88 7.76 9.95
N SER A 173 -0.05 8.24 10.87
CA SER A 173 1.29 7.68 11.12
C SER A 173 1.37 6.97 12.46
N GLY A 174 1.84 5.72 12.44
CA GLY A 174 2.34 5.03 13.63
C GLY A 174 3.47 5.83 14.28
N THR A 175 3.63 5.69 15.60
CA THR A 175 4.59 6.47 16.41
C THR A 175 6.02 6.36 15.88
N GLY A 176 6.46 5.15 15.49
CA GLY A 176 7.82 4.91 14.97
C GLY A 176 8.11 5.48 13.59
N ALA A 177 7.09 5.90 12.82
CA ALA A 177 7.26 6.45 11.47
C ALA A 177 7.10 7.98 11.42
N ARG A 178 6.77 8.64 12.54
CA ARG A 178 6.51 10.10 12.54
C ARG A 178 7.71 10.93 12.13
N GLU A 179 8.90 10.49 12.53
CA GLU A 179 10.13 11.26 12.28
C GLU A 179 10.46 11.33 10.79
N TYR A 180 10.16 10.27 10.04
CA TYR A 180 10.27 10.27 8.57
C TYR A 180 9.46 11.41 7.93
N TYR A 181 8.22 11.64 8.38
CA TYR A 181 7.40 12.74 7.84
C TYR A 181 7.88 14.12 8.32
N ARG A 182 8.42 14.20 9.54
CA ARG A 182 8.87 15.46 10.14
C ARG A 182 10.14 15.97 9.49
N THR A 183 11.20 15.16 9.45
CA THR A 183 12.53 15.59 8.98
C THR A 183 12.60 15.74 7.48
N GLU A 184 11.97 14.82 6.73
CA GLU A 184 12.13 14.76 5.28
C GLU A 184 11.11 15.63 4.53
N PHE A 185 9.95 15.91 5.13
CA PHE A 185 8.82 16.55 4.41
C PHE A 185 8.19 17.74 5.13
N GLY A 186 8.63 18.06 6.36
CA GLY A 186 8.13 19.21 7.10
C GLY A 186 6.74 19.04 7.71
N TYR A 187 6.29 17.81 7.94
CA TYR A 187 5.01 17.58 8.63
C TYR A 187 5.13 17.85 10.13
N SER A 188 4.05 18.35 10.72
CA SER A 188 3.90 18.56 12.17
C SER A 188 2.95 17.55 12.79
N SER A 189 3.17 17.14 14.03
CA SER A 189 2.25 16.21 14.71
C SER A 189 0.99 16.92 15.23
N LEU A 190 -0.18 16.31 15.01
CA LEU A 190 -1.44 16.68 15.65
C LEU A 190 -2.18 15.40 16.09
N GLY A 191 -2.15 15.11 17.40
CA GLY A 191 -2.75 13.90 17.94
C GLY A 191 -2.16 12.61 17.34
N ALA A 192 -3.02 11.80 16.70
CA ALA A 192 -2.62 10.56 16.02
C ALA A 192 -2.02 10.79 14.61
N TYR A 193 -2.03 12.04 14.11
CA TYR A 193 -1.74 12.35 12.72
C TYR A 193 -0.48 13.21 12.55
N MET A 194 0.05 13.21 11.33
CA MET A 194 1.01 14.18 10.84
C MET A 194 0.31 15.08 9.83
N ILE A 195 0.52 16.40 9.90
CA ILE A 195 -0.19 17.38 9.07
C ILE A 195 0.80 18.33 8.41
N LYS A 196 0.53 18.68 7.16
CA LYS A 196 1.27 19.66 6.37
C LYS A 196 0.29 20.49 5.56
N LYS A 197 0.48 21.82 5.55
CA LYS A 197 -0.23 22.70 4.61
C LYS A 197 0.38 22.54 3.22
N LEU A 198 -0.48 22.44 2.22
CA LEU A 198 -0.09 22.27 0.82
C LEU A 198 -0.02 23.64 0.12
#